data_AF-A0A2V7PWL0-F1
#
_entry.id   AF-A0A2V7PWL0-F1
#
_cell.length_a   1.000
_cell.length_b   1.000
_cell.length_c   1.000
_cell.angle_alpha   90.00
_cell.angle_beta   90.00
_cell.angle_gamma   90.00
#
_symmetry.space_group_name_H-M   'P 1'
#
loop_
_entity.id
_entity.type
_entity.pdbx_description
1 polymer ?
#
loop_
_entity_poly.entity_id
_entity_poly.type
_entity_poly.pdbx_seq_one_letter_code
_entity_poly.pdbx_strand_id
1 'polypeptide(L)'
;MRDARPASTTQPKLLPSYRNALRTAHYSPRTEAAYSGWVRRFVRFHQLRHPLELGEREVAAYLTHLATEGRVSASTQQQALSALLFLYREVLRRPLGNLGAVLRARAPARIPVVLTRAEVHRVLEELEGVYQLVAMLLYGAGLRLQEAITLRVKDIDFARGEITVRRGKGAKDRMTVLPDTVRAPLAAHLEEVNALHERDLAAGTGRVSLPDALARKFPRAAT
;
A
#
# COMPACT_ATOMS: atom_id res chain seq x y z
N MET A 1 16.10 24.71 -49.12
CA MET A 1 15.15 23.65 -48.70
C MET A 1 15.76 22.94 -47.52
N ARG A 2 15.18 23.05 -46.32
CA ARG A 2 15.65 22.39 -45.10
C ARG A 2 14.80 21.14 -44.90
N ASP A 3 15.43 19.97 -45.00
CA ASP A 3 14.82 18.69 -44.69
C ASP A 3 14.53 18.60 -43.19
N ALA A 4 13.24 18.62 -42.84
CA ALA A 4 12.76 18.31 -41.50
C ALA A 4 12.70 16.78 -41.35
N ARG A 5 13.53 16.22 -40.46
CA ARG A 5 13.37 14.83 -40.00
C ARG A 5 12.06 14.73 -39.20
N PRO A 6 11.21 13.72 -39.44
CA PRO A 6 10.05 13.49 -38.58
C PRO A 6 10.55 13.08 -37.18
N ALA A 7 10.02 13.72 -36.15
CA ALA A 7 10.27 13.37 -34.77
C ALA A 7 9.84 11.93 -34.51
N SER A 8 10.78 11.06 -34.11
CA SER A 8 10.47 9.70 -33.68
C SER A 8 9.61 9.76 -32.41
N THR A 9 8.31 9.51 -32.56
CA THR A 9 7.39 9.26 -31.45
C THR A 9 7.85 8.01 -30.71
N THR A 10 8.68 8.22 -29.69
CA THR A 10 9.20 7.15 -28.85
C THR A 10 8.01 6.55 -28.12
N GLN A 11 7.58 5.35 -28.51
CA GLN A 11 6.52 4.64 -27.80
C GLN A 11 6.89 4.59 -26.32
N PRO A 12 6.03 5.06 -25.41
CA PRO A 12 6.38 5.14 -24.01
C PRO A 12 6.62 3.73 -23.47
N LYS A 13 7.79 3.52 -22.85
CA LYS A 13 8.18 2.24 -22.26
C LYS A 13 7.04 1.68 -21.41
N LEU A 14 6.73 0.39 -21.57
CA LEU A 14 5.57 -0.28 -20.96
C LEU A 14 5.40 0.00 -19.46
N LEU A 15 6.47 -0.13 -18.67
CA LEU A 15 6.40 0.04 -17.22
C LEU A 15 6.10 1.49 -16.78
N PRO A 16 6.76 2.53 -17.32
CA PRO A 16 6.32 3.90 -17.12
C PRO A 16 4.84 4.14 -17.44
N SER A 17 4.36 3.68 -18.59
CA SER A 17 2.94 3.79 -18.98
C SER A 17 2.02 3.10 -17.97
N TYR A 18 2.41 1.92 -17.50
CA TYR A 18 1.68 1.15 -16.51
C TYR A 18 1.60 1.84 -15.14
N ARG A 19 2.73 2.36 -14.65
CA ARG A 19 2.78 3.13 -13.39
C ARG A 19 1.94 4.39 -13.48
N ASN A 20 2.00 5.09 -14.61
CA ASN A 20 1.18 6.28 -14.83
C ASN A 20 -0.32 5.95 -14.81
N ALA A 21 -0.75 4.88 -15.50
CA ALA A 21 -2.14 4.44 -15.47
C ALA A 21 -2.61 4.09 -14.05
N LEU A 22 -1.78 3.40 -13.26
CA LEU A 22 -2.09 3.09 -11.86
C LEU A 22 -2.26 4.34 -10.99
N ARG A 23 -1.38 5.34 -11.17
CA ARG A 23 -1.46 6.62 -10.45
C ARG A 23 -2.69 7.42 -10.84
N THR A 24 -3.02 7.46 -12.13
CA THR A 24 -4.24 8.11 -12.63
C THR A 24 -5.49 7.43 -12.07
N ALA A 25 -5.48 6.12 -11.91
CA ALA A 25 -6.54 5.36 -11.26
C ALA A 25 -6.48 5.41 -9.71
N HIS A 26 -5.66 6.30 -9.14
CA HIS A 26 -5.52 6.52 -7.69
C HIS A 26 -5.17 5.27 -6.87
N TYR A 27 -4.45 4.33 -7.46
CA TYR A 27 -3.92 3.19 -6.70
C TYR A 27 -2.81 3.63 -5.74
N SER A 28 -2.73 2.95 -4.59
CA SER A 28 -1.68 3.20 -3.60
C SER A 28 -0.27 2.89 -4.17
N PRO A 29 0.79 3.57 -3.68
CA PRO A 29 2.17 3.25 -4.08
C PRO A 29 2.54 1.77 -3.84
N ARG A 30 1.98 1.14 -2.81
CA ARG A 30 2.18 -0.28 -2.51
C ARG A 30 1.54 -1.16 -3.58
N THR A 31 0.34 -0.81 -4.03
CA THR A 31 -0.32 -1.52 -5.14
C THR A 31 0.46 -1.30 -6.43
N GLU A 32 0.95 -0.08 -6.71
CA GLU A 32 1.80 0.22 -7.87
C GLU A 32 3.03 -0.68 -7.91
N ALA A 33 3.75 -0.78 -6.78
CA ALA A 33 4.94 -1.60 -6.68
C ALA A 33 4.62 -3.10 -6.87
N ALA A 34 3.58 -3.60 -6.22
CA ALA A 34 3.19 -5.00 -6.32
C ALA A 34 2.75 -5.37 -7.74
N TYR A 35 1.89 -4.56 -8.35
CA TYR A 35 1.38 -4.77 -9.70
C TYR A 35 2.49 -4.68 -10.74
N SER A 36 3.36 -3.67 -10.63
CA SER A 36 4.55 -3.56 -11.49
C SER A 36 5.48 -4.76 -11.35
N GLY A 37 5.62 -5.30 -10.13
CA GLY A 37 6.35 -6.52 -9.86
C GLY A 37 5.76 -7.75 -10.56
N TRP A 38 4.43 -7.91 -10.54
CA TRP A 38 3.73 -8.98 -11.25
C TRP A 38 3.90 -8.87 -12.77
N VAL A 39 3.73 -7.68 -13.34
CA VAL A 39 3.95 -7.45 -14.78
C VAL A 39 5.38 -7.79 -15.19
N ARG A 40 6.39 -7.39 -14.40
CA ARG A 40 7.79 -7.76 -14.66
C ARG A 40 8.02 -9.27 -14.65
N ARG A 41 7.45 -9.99 -13.68
CA ARG A 41 7.58 -11.45 -13.60
C ARG A 41 6.89 -12.15 -14.77
N PHE A 42 5.71 -11.68 -15.16
CA PHE A 42 4.99 -12.20 -16.33
C PHE A 42 5.80 -12.03 -17.63
N VAL A 43 6.35 -10.84 -17.87
CA VAL A 43 7.17 -10.57 -19.06
C VAL A 43 8.45 -11.42 -19.06
N ARG A 44 9.09 -11.60 -17.89
CA ARG A 44 10.27 -12.47 -17.77
C ARG A 44 9.96 -13.93 -18.00
N PHE A 45 8.84 -14.42 -17.50
CA PHE A 45 8.38 -15.79 -17.72
C PHE A 45 8.20 -16.09 -19.22
N HIS A 46 7.73 -15.11 -19.99
CA HIS A 46 7.60 -15.17 -21.44
C HIS A 46 8.82 -14.62 -22.20
N GLN A 47 10.02 -14.74 -21.63
CA GLN A 47 11.30 -14.42 -22.29
C GLN A 47 11.37 -12.99 -22.86
N LEU A 48 10.81 -12.01 -22.13
CA LEU A 48 10.78 -10.61 -22.51
C LEU A 48 9.95 -10.28 -23.76
N ARG A 49 9.10 -11.21 -24.21
CA ARG A 49 8.11 -10.92 -25.26
C ARG A 49 7.17 -9.80 -24.82
N HIS A 50 6.82 -8.93 -25.77
CA HIS A 50 5.97 -7.79 -25.46
C HIS A 50 4.54 -8.26 -25.14
N PRO A 51 3.88 -7.76 -24.06
CA PRO A 51 2.53 -8.17 -23.70
C PRO A 51 1.43 -7.96 -24.76
N LEU A 52 1.70 -7.21 -25.83
CA LEU A 52 0.79 -7.13 -26.98
C LEU A 52 0.75 -8.43 -27.80
N GLU A 53 1.82 -9.21 -27.77
CA GLU A 53 1.96 -10.51 -28.44
C GLU A 53 1.47 -11.67 -27.57
N LEU A 54 1.14 -11.40 -26.30
CA LEU A 54 0.69 -12.36 -25.32
C LEU A 54 -0.81 -12.18 -25.12
N GLY A 55 -1.53 -13.26 -24.91
CA GLY A 55 -2.97 -13.24 -24.70
C GLY A 55 -3.40 -14.13 -23.55
N GLU A 56 -4.63 -14.60 -23.62
CA GLU A 56 -5.28 -15.39 -22.59
C GLU A 56 -4.52 -16.69 -22.28
N ARG A 57 -3.96 -17.33 -23.32
CA ARG A 57 -3.20 -18.57 -23.19
C ARG A 57 -1.93 -18.36 -22.37
N GLU A 58 -1.19 -17.30 -22.67
CA GLU A 58 0.07 -16.95 -21.99
C GLU A 58 -0.18 -16.50 -20.55
N VAL A 59 -1.27 -15.78 -20.32
CA VAL A 59 -1.71 -15.39 -18.98
C VAL A 59 -2.11 -16.61 -18.16
N ALA A 60 -2.91 -17.53 -18.72
CA ALA A 60 -3.29 -18.77 -18.06
C ALA A 60 -2.07 -19.65 -17.76
N ALA A 61 -1.14 -19.82 -18.70
CA ALA A 61 0.10 -20.57 -18.50
C ALA A 61 0.93 -20.00 -17.35
N TYR A 62 1.09 -18.67 -17.28
CA TYR A 62 1.81 -18.03 -16.19
C TYR A 62 1.11 -18.24 -14.83
N LEU A 63 -0.21 -18.10 -14.77
CA LEU A 63 -0.97 -18.27 -13.54
C LEU A 63 -0.98 -19.73 -13.07
N THR A 64 -0.98 -20.69 -13.98
CA THR A 64 -0.80 -22.12 -13.68
C THR A 64 0.59 -22.38 -13.11
N HIS A 65 1.65 -21.88 -13.76
CA HIS A 65 3.03 -22.01 -13.27
C HIS A 65 3.19 -21.47 -11.84
N LEU A 66 2.57 -20.31 -11.53
CA LEU A 66 2.57 -19.78 -10.18
C LEU A 66 1.93 -20.73 -9.15
N ALA A 67 0.84 -21.41 -9.53
CA ALA A 67 0.12 -22.31 -8.63
C ALA A 67 0.81 -23.67 -8.47
N THR A 68 1.37 -24.24 -9.54
CA THR A 68 1.94 -25.60 -9.54
C THR A 68 3.40 -25.62 -9.11
N GLU A 69 4.24 -24.84 -9.79
CA GLU A 69 5.69 -24.79 -9.55
C GLU A 69 6.04 -23.77 -8.47
N GLY A 70 5.44 -22.58 -8.57
CA GLY A 70 5.62 -21.51 -7.58
C GLY A 70 4.90 -21.77 -6.24
N ARG A 71 3.96 -22.72 -6.22
CA ARG A 71 3.13 -23.10 -5.06
C ARG A 71 2.57 -21.90 -4.28
N VAL A 72 2.22 -20.84 -5.00
CA VAL A 72 1.75 -19.61 -4.36
C VAL A 72 0.33 -19.77 -3.83
N SER A 73 -0.02 -19.01 -2.80
CA SER A 73 -1.39 -18.97 -2.29
C SER A 73 -2.38 -18.46 -3.36
N ALA A 74 -3.65 -18.86 -3.26
CA ALA A 74 -4.71 -18.34 -4.13
C ALA A 74 -4.82 -16.80 -4.08
N SER A 75 -4.59 -16.18 -2.91
CA SER A 75 -4.58 -14.71 -2.80
C SER A 75 -3.43 -14.08 -3.59
N THR A 76 -2.27 -14.74 -3.62
CA THR A 76 -1.10 -14.30 -4.38
C THR A 76 -1.36 -14.41 -5.88
N GLN A 77 -1.92 -15.53 -6.32
CA GLN A 77 -2.32 -15.75 -7.71
C GLN A 77 -3.37 -14.73 -8.16
N GLN A 78 -4.38 -14.45 -7.33
CA GLN A 78 -5.40 -13.44 -7.59
C GLN A 78 -4.80 -12.04 -7.72
N GLN A 79 -3.78 -11.70 -6.92
CA GLN A 79 -3.08 -10.42 -7.04
C GLN A 79 -2.35 -10.31 -8.38
N ALA A 80 -1.69 -11.39 -8.83
CA ALA A 80 -1.05 -11.44 -10.13
C ALA A 80 -2.07 -11.28 -11.27
N LEU A 81 -3.19 -12.01 -11.20
CA LEU A 81 -4.28 -11.90 -12.16
C LEU A 81 -4.81 -10.46 -12.24
N SER A 82 -5.11 -9.82 -11.10
CA SER A 82 -5.63 -8.45 -11.08
C SER A 82 -4.65 -7.45 -11.70
N ALA A 83 -3.34 -7.63 -11.48
CA ALA A 83 -2.32 -6.80 -12.09
C ALA A 83 -2.28 -6.94 -13.63
N LEU A 84 -2.42 -8.17 -14.13
CA LEU A 84 -2.47 -8.44 -15.57
C LEU A 84 -3.77 -7.94 -16.20
N LEU A 85 -4.93 -8.17 -15.58
CA LEU A 85 -6.20 -7.63 -16.06
C LEU A 85 -6.15 -6.10 -16.17
N PHE A 86 -5.55 -5.41 -15.19
CA PHE A 86 -5.34 -3.96 -15.26
C PHE A 86 -4.42 -3.57 -16.43
N LEU A 87 -3.33 -4.31 -16.67
CA LEU A 87 -2.41 -4.06 -17.79
C LEU A 87 -3.15 -4.10 -19.12
N TYR A 88 -3.88 -5.19 -19.37
CA TYR A 88 -4.55 -5.42 -20.65
C TYR A 88 -5.72 -4.43 -20.87
N ARG A 89 -6.48 -4.13 -19.82
CA ARG A 89 -7.64 -3.23 -19.91
C ARG A 89 -7.26 -1.76 -20.01
N GLU A 90 -6.41 -1.28 -19.10
CA GLU A 90 -6.17 0.16 -18.94
C GLU A 90 -4.99 0.68 -19.75
N VAL A 91 -3.99 -0.17 -20.00
CA VAL A 91 -2.74 0.25 -20.66
C VAL A 91 -2.70 -0.21 -22.11
N LEU A 92 -2.95 -1.50 -22.35
CA LEU A 92 -2.93 -2.05 -23.71
C LEU A 92 -4.23 -1.84 -24.48
N ARG A 93 -5.31 -1.42 -23.80
CA ARG A 93 -6.66 -1.23 -24.36
C ARG A 93 -7.17 -2.46 -25.14
N ARG A 94 -6.71 -3.64 -24.73
CA ARG A 94 -7.07 -4.94 -25.29
C ARG A 94 -7.51 -5.83 -24.13
N PRO A 95 -8.77 -5.74 -23.68
CA PRO A 95 -9.25 -6.54 -22.56
C PRO A 95 -9.11 -8.03 -22.89
N LEU A 96 -8.60 -8.80 -21.93
CA LEU A 96 -8.58 -10.25 -22.03
C LEU A 96 -10.01 -10.79 -21.96
N GLY A 97 -10.30 -11.79 -22.77
CA GLY A 97 -11.55 -12.55 -22.71
C GLY A 97 -11.66 -13.42 -21.45
N ASN A 98 -12.47 -14.46 -21.52
CA ASN A 98 -12.66 -15.36 -20.39
C ASN A 98 -11.41 -16.25 -20.19
N LEU A 99 -10.65 -16.00 -19.12
CA LEU A 99 -9.47 -16.79 -18.73
C LEU A 99 -9.82 -18.20 -18.17
N GLY A 100 -11.10 -18.59 -18.18
CA GLY A 100 -11.55 -19.94 -17.84
C GLY A 100 -11.55 -20.29 -16.35
N ALA A 101 -11.83 -21.55 -16.04
CA ALA A 101 -11.93 -22.12 -14.68
C ALA A 101 -10.59 -22.21 -13.91
N VAL A 102 -9.46 -21.93 -14.58
CA VAL A 102 -8.08 -22.01 -14.04
C VAL A 102 -7.88 -21.14 -12.78
N LEU A 103 -8.75 -20.16 -12.55
CA LEU A 103 -8.58 -19.12 -11.53
C LEU A 103 -9.56 -19.20 -10.35
N ARG A 104 -10.47 -20.18 -10.32
CA ARG A 104 -11.57 -20.23 -9.33
C ARG A 104 -11.33 -21.17 -8.15
N ALA A 105 -10.08 -21.42 -7.78
CA ALA A 105 -9.79 -22.02 -6.47
C ALA A 105 -10.05 -20.96 -5.38
N ARG A 106 -11.29 -20.87 -4.89
CA ARG A 106 -11.61 -20.06 -3.70
C ARG A 106 -10.83 -20.66 -2.54
N ALA A 107 -9.89 -19.91 -1.96
CA ALA A 107 -9.26 -20.30 -0.72
C ALA A 107 -10.35 -20.56 0.33
N PRO A 108 -10.26 -21.65 1.11
CA PRO A 108 -11.20 -21.88 2.20
C PRO A 108 -11.15 -20.70 3.17
N ALA A 109 -12.33 -20.16 3.50
CA ALA A 109 -12.44 -19.08 4.47
C ALA A 109 -12.01 -19.61 5.84
N ARG A 110 -10.84 -19.18 6.31
CA ARG A 110 -10.37 -19.51 7.66
C ARG A 110 -11.04 -18.59 8.66
N ILE A 111 -11.54 -19.15 9.74
CA ILE A 111 -12.02 -18.38 10.89
C ILE A 111 -10.78 -17.72 11.52
N PRO A 112 -10.79 -16.39 11.76
CA PRO A 112 -9.69 -15.72 12.44
C PRO A 112 -9.48 -16.32 13.83
N VAL A 113 -8.23 -16.66 14.16
CA VAL A 113 -7.84 -16.98 15.54
C VAL A 113 -7.61 -15.67 16.26
N VAL A 114 -8.28 -15.49 17.41
CA VAL A 114 -8.17 -14.29 18.24
C VAL A 114 -7.51 -14.65 19.56
N LEU A 115 -6.69 -13.73 20.08
CA LEU A 115 -6.08 -13.86 21.39
C LEU A 115 -7.11 -13.54 22.48
N THR A 116 -7.02 -14.27 23.59
CA THR A 116 -7.70 -13.93 24.84
C THR A 116 -7.09 -12.67 25.46
N ARG A 117 -7.82 -12.00 26.36
CA ARG A 117 -7.30 -10.81 27.07
C ARG A 117 -6.00 -11.10 27.82
N ALA A 118 -5.89 -12.28 28.45
CA ALA A 118 -4.69 -12.69 29.18
C ALA A 118 -3.49 -12.90 28.24
N GLU A 119 -3.70 -13.47 27.05
CA GLU A 119 -2.64 -13.59 26.04
C GLU A 119 -2.20 -12.23 25.52
N VAL A 120 -3.14 -11.31 25.28
CA VAL A 120 -2.80 -9.94 24.87
C VAL A 120 -1.96 -9.24 25.93
N HIS A 121 -2.33 -9.36 27.22
CA HIS A 121 -1.54 -8.78 28.31
C HIS A 121 -0.12 -9.32 28.33
N ARG A 122 0.06 -10.66 28.27
CA ARG A 122 1.40 -11.27 28.21
C ARG A 122 2.23 -10.78 27.02
N VAL A 123 1.61 -10.61 25.85
CA VAL A 123 2.32 -10.07 24.68
C VAL A 123 2.71 -8.60 24.90
N LEU A 124 1.85 -7.78 25.49
CA LEU A 124 2.14 -6.37 25.73
C LEU A 124 3.22 -6.16 26.80
N GLU A 125 3.32 -7.06 27.78
CA GLU A 125 4.36 -7.02 28.84
C GLU A 125 5.77 -7.29 28.30
N GLU A 126 5.88 -8.07 27.22
CA GLU A 126 7.16 -8.36 26.55
C GLU A 126 7.59 -7.29 25.53
N LEU A 127 6.76 -6.27 25.31
CA LEU A 127 7.06 -5.18 24.40
C LEU A 127 7.50 -3.94 25.18
N GLU A 128 8.45 -3.19 24.62
CA GLU A 128 8.98 -1.97 25.23
C GLU A 128 8.89 -0.76 24.28
N GLY A 129 8.87 0.43 24.87
CA GLY A 129 8.94 1.71 24.17
C GLY A 129 7.88 1.88 23.07
N VAL A 130 8.33 2.33 21.89
CA VAL A 130 7.44 2.64 20.75
C VAL A 130 6.70 1.39 20.25
N TYR A 131 7.30 0.19 20.33
CA TYR A 131 6.63 -1.03 19.88
C TYR A 131 5.45 -1.40 20.78
N GLN A 132 5.61 -1.22 22.10
CA GLN A 132 4.53 -1.40 23.05
C GLN A 132 3.41 -0.39 22.79
N LEU A 133 3.75 0.89 22.62
CA LEU A 133 2.79 1.95 22.33
C LEU A 133 1.96 1.66 21.07
N VAL A 134 2.64 1.23 19.98
CA VAL A 134 1.96 0.84 18.75
C VAL A 134 1.05 -0.37 18.99
N ALA A 135 1.50 -1.40 19.71
CA ALA A 135 0.68 -2.57 20.00
C ALA A 135 -0.56 -2.23 20.85
N MET A 136 -0.43 -1.32 21.82
CA MET A 136 -1.57 -0.84 22.62
C MET A 136 -2.56 -0.06 21.76
N LEU A 137 -2.10 0.78 20.83
CA LEU A 137 -2.97 1.48 19.87
C LEU A 137 -3.67 0.52 18.92
N LEU A 138 -2.98 -0.51 18.42
CA LEU A 138 -3.58 -1.54 17.57
C LEU A 138 -4.73 -2.27 18.29
N TYR A 139 -4.47 -2.71 19.51
CA TYR A 139 -5.44 -3.48 20.29
C TYR A 139 -6.57 -2.61 20.84
N GLY A 140 -6.25 -1.52 21.53
CA GLY A 140 -7.23 -0.71 22.25
C GLY A 140 -8.03 0.23 21.35
N ALA A 141 -7.42 0.78 20.29
CA ALA A 141 -8.11 1.67 19.36
C ALA A 141 -8.56 0.97 18.06
N GLY A 142 -8.28 -0.33 17.90
CA GLY A 142 -8.68 -1.10 16.72
C GLY A 142 -8.08 -0.55 15.42
N LEU A 143 -6.88 0.02 15.50
CA LEU A 143 -6.15 0.54 14.35
C LEU A 143 -5.56 -0.61 13.53
N ARG A 144 -5.45 -0.43 12.21
CA ARG A 144 -4.58 -1.27 11.39
C ARG A 144 -3.14 -0.82 11.56
N LEU A 145 -2.17 -1.71 11.31
CA LEU A 145 -0.73 -1.38 11.37
C LEU A 145 -0.38 -0.10 10.64
N GLN A 146 -0.84 0.05 9.40
CA GLN A 146 -0.57 1.27 8.62
C GLN A 146 -1.26 2.51 9.21
N GLU A 147 -2.44 2.38 9.81
CA GLU A 147 -3.14 3.48 10.47
C GLU A 147 -2.39 3.94 11.72
N ALA A 148 -1.85 2.99 12.51
CA ALA A 148 -1.07 3.28 13.72
C ALA A 148 0.27 3.96 13.42
N ILE A 149 1.05 3.44 12.47
CA ILE A 149 2.40 3.97 12.18
C ILE A 149 2.39 5.23 11.31
N THR A 150 1.24 5.62 10.75
CA THR A 150 1.10 6.86 9.95
C THR A 150 0.24 7.91 10.64
N LEU A 151 -0.12 7.67 11.91
CA LEU A 151 -0.90 8.59 12.73
C LEU A 151 -0.15 9.91 12.90
N ARG A 152 -0.86 11.04 12.80
CA ARG A 152 -0.29 12.38 12.99
C ARG A 152 -0.79 12.97 14.30
N VAL A 153 -0.02 13.88 14.89
CA VAL A 153 -0.38 14.58 16.15
C VAL A 153 -1.79 15.19 16.07
N LYS A 154 -2.12 15.83 14.95
CA LYS A 154 -3.45 16.44 14.70
C LYS A 154 -4.62 15.46 14.62
N ASP A 155 -4.34 14.16 14.56
CA ASP A 155 -5.35 13.12 14.48
C ASP A 155 -5.76 12.62 15.88
N ILE A 156 -5.06 13.05 16.93
CA ILE A 156 -5.29 12.65 18.32
C ILE A 156 -5.97 13.81 19.06
N ASP A 157 -7.16 13.54 19.62
CA ASP A 157 -7.86 14.48 20.49
C ASP A 157 -7.85 13.92 21.92
N PHE A 158 -6.93 14.43 22.74
CA PHE A 158 -6.83 14.05 24.14
C PHE A 158 -8.01 14.52 24.97
N ALA A 159 -8.66 15.63 24.63
CA ALA A 159 -9.79 16.14 25.42
C ALA A 159 -11.03 15.26 25.23
N ARG A 160 -11.27 14.83 23.99
CA ARG A 160 -12.41 13.95 23.65
C ARG A 160 -12.11 12.46 23.82
N GLY A 161 -10.84 12.08 23.93
CA GLY A 161 -10.47 10.67 23.99
C GLY A 161 -10.70 9.97 22.65
N GLU A 162 -10.37 10.65 21.54
CA GLU A 162 -10.69 10.19 20.19
C GLU A 162 -9.46 10.21 19.29
N ILE A 163 -9.44 9.29 18.31
CA ILE A 163 -8.46 9.23 17.24
C ILE A 163 -9.18 9.31 15.90
N THR A 164 -8.80 10.27 15.06
CA THR A 164 -9.29 10.42 13.69
C THR A 164 -8.41 9.63 12.73
N VAL A 165 -8.89 8.48 12.27
CA VAL A 165 -8.21 7.68 11.24
C VAL A 165 -8.53 8.26 9.87
N ARG A 166 -7.53 8.88 9.23
CA ARG A 166 -7.65 9.43 7.88
C ARG A 166 -7.30 8.38 6.82
N ARG A 167 -8.06 8.37 5.72
CA ARG A 167 -7.83 7.49 4.56
C ARG A 167 -7.70 6.02 4.94
N GLY A 168 -8.63 5.54 5.77
CA GLY A 168 -8.79 4.11 6.01
C GLY A 168 -9.11 3.34 4.72
N LYS A 169 -9.40 2.04 4.85
CA LYS A 169 -9.75 1.19 3.69
C LYS A 169 -10.80 1.86 2.79
N GLY A 170 -10.47 2.00 1.50
CA GLY A 170 -11.31 2.68 0.51
C GLY A 170 -11.28 4.20 0.58
N ALA A 171 -10.23 4.79 1.18
CA ALA A 171 -10.05 6.22 1.39
C ALA A 171 -11.17 6.87 2.24
N LYS A 172 -11.77 6.11 3.16
CA LYS A 172 -12.79 6.61 4.08
C LYS A 172 -12.17 6.98 5.42
N ASP A 173 -12.54 8.14 5.92
CA ASP A 173 -12.18 8.58 7.26
C ASP A 173 -13.11 7.93 8.29
N ARG A 174 -12.59 7.62 9.48
CA ARG A 174 -13.38 7.14 10.62
C ARG A 174 -12.81 7.65 11.93
N MET A 175 -13.65 7.74 12.95
CA MET A 175 -13.20 8.00 14.32
C MET A 175 -13.13 6.69 15.10
N THR A 176 -12.21 6.62 16.04
CA THR A 176 -12.09 5.54 17.01
C THR A 176 -11.71 6.10 18.38
N VAL A 177 -11.73 5.26 19.39
CA VAL A 177 -11.40 5.65 20.77
C VAL A 177 -9.90 5.80 20.96
N LEU A 178 -9.49 6.74 21.82
CA LEU A 178 -8.16 6.80 22.42
C LEU A 178 -8.22 6.10 23.79
N PRO A 179 -7.67 4.88 23.94
CA PRO A 179 -7.72 4.15 25.20
C PRO A 179 -7.03 4.92 26.32
N ASP A 180 -7.64 4.95 27.52
CA ASP A 180 -7.06 5.66 28.66
C ASP A 180 -5.66 5.16 29.04
N THR A 181 -5.43 3.85 28.93
CA THR A 181 -4.12 3.23 29.19
C THR A 181 -3.01 3.74 28.27
N VAL A 182 -3.37 4.25 27.08
CA VAL A 182 -2.42 4.77 26.09
C VAL A 182 -2.13 6.26 26.29
N ARG A 183 -3.02 7.01 26.97
CA ARG A 183 -2.95 8.49 27.03
C ARG A 183 -1.63 8.99 27.61
N ALA A 184 -1.22 8.47 28.76
CA ALA A 184 0.04 8.90 29.40
C ALA A 184 1.29 8.48 28.60
N PRO A 185 1.45 7.21 28.17
CA PRO A 185 2.56 6.82 27.31
C PRO A 185 2.63 7.60 25.99
N LEU A 186 1.48 7.88 25.37
CA LEU A 186 1.41 8.64 24.13
C LEU A 186 1.78 10.10 24.34
N ALA A 187 1.36 10.72 25.44
CA ALA A 187 1.74 12.09 25.78
C ALA A 187 3.26 12.21 25.97
N ALA A 188 3.87 11.30 26.73
CA ALA A 188 5.32 11.24 26.91
C ALA A 188 6.05 11.07 25.56
N HIS A 189 5.56 10.16 24.71
CA HIS A 189 6.13 9.98 23.37
C HIS A 189 6.03 11.24 22.50
N LEU A 190 4.93 12.00 22.60
CA LEU A 190 4.78 13.26 21.86
C LEU A 190 5.76 14.33 22.32
N GLU A 191 6.07 14.40 23.62
CA GLU A 191 7.10 15.30 24.14
C GLU A 191 8.49 14.94 23.59
N GLU A 192 8.85 13.65 23.59
CA GLU A 192 10.11 13.16 23.02
C GLU A 192 10.23 13.47 21.53
N VAL A 193 9.17 13.21 20.76
CA VAL A 193 9.13 13.48 19.32
C VAL A 193 9.18 14.98 19.04
N ASN A 194 8.54 15.80 19.86
CA ASN A 194 8.62 17.26 19.73
C ASN A 194 10.05 17.76 19.98
N ALA A 195 10.71 17.29 21.04
CA ALA A 195 12.10 17.62 21.32
C ALA A 195 13.05 17.16 20.20
N LEU A 196 12.81 15.98 19.62
CA LEU A 196 13.52 15.52 18.43
C LEU A 196 13.29 16.46 17.24
N HIS A 197 12.03 16.82 16.98
CA HIS A 197 11.67 17.70 15.87
C HIS A 197 12.35 19.08 15.97
N GLU A 198 12.37 19.69 17.16
CA GLU A 198 13.04 20.96 17.40
C GLU A 198 14.55 20.88 17.14
N ARG A 199 15.21 19.79 17.54
CA ARG A 199 16.63 19.56 17.22
C ARG A 199 16.86 19.39 15.72
N ASP A 200 15.98 18.67 15.04
CA ASP A 200 16.06 18.46 13.60
C ASP A 200 15.89 19.79 12.84
N LEU A 201 14.95 20.65 13.27
CA LEU A 201 14.77 21.99 12.71
C LEU A 201 16.01 22.87 12.93
N ALA A 202 16.59 22.84 14.14
CA ALA A 202 17.82 23.58 14.44
C ALA A 202 19.02 23.12 13.58
N ALA A 203 19.05 21.83 13.21
CA ALA A 203 20.05 21.28 12.28
C ALA A 203 19.75 21.58 10.79
N GLY A 204 18.70 22.33 10.47
CA GLY A 204 18.27 22.62 9.10
C GLY A 204 17.55 21.45 8.40
N THR A 205 17.10 20.45 9.17
CA THR A 205 16.34 19.28 8.71
C THR A 205 14.88 19.35 9.20
N GLY A 206 14.21 18.23 9.51
CA GLY A 206 12.83 18.24 10.03
C GLY A 206 11.70 18.27 8.99
N ARG A 207 11.99 17.89 7.74
CA ARG A 207 11.00 17.82 6.65
C ARG A 207 10.16 16.54 6.75
N VAL A 208 8.88 16.63 6.41
CA VAL A 208 7.94 15.50 6.41
C VAL A 208 7.28 15.30 5.06
N SER A 209 7.00 14.05 4.70
CA SER A 209 6.19 13.74 3.53
C SER A 209 4.75 14.21 3.74
N LEU A 210 4.29 15.11 2.87
CA LEU A 210 2.91 15.58 2.83
C LEU A 210 2.11 14.82 1.76
N PRO A 211 0.86 14.43 2.07
CA PRO A 211 0.03 13.69 1.12
C PRO A 211 -0.41 14.58 -0.05
N ASP A 212 -0.41 13.99 -1.25
CA ASP A 212 -0.89 14.58 -2.50
C ASP A 212 -0.38 16.03 -2.74
N ALA A 213 -1.30 16.95 -3.03
CA ALA A 213 -1.01 18.35 -3.25
C ALA A 213 -1.03 19.18 -1.95
N LEU A 214 -0.98 18.56 -0.76
CA LEU A 214 -1.05 19.31 0.50
C LEU A 214 0.14 20.28 0.65
N ALA A 215 1.31 19.91 0.14
CA ALA A 215 2.46 20.81 0.02
C ALA A 215 2.17 22.08 -0.79
N ARG A 216 1.34 21.97 -1.84
CA ARG A 216 0.93 23.14 -2.65
C ARG A 216 -0.03 24.03 -1.88
N LYS A 217 -0.92 23.45 -1.08
CA LYS A 217 -1.88 24.20 -0.25
C LYS A 217 -1.22 24.86 0.96
N PHE A 218 -0.16 24.26 1.49
CA PHE A 218 0.60 24.78 2.62
C PHE A 218 2.09 24.91 2.26
N PRO A 219 2.48 25.96 1.52
CA PRO A 219 3.85 26.13 1.03
C PRO A 219 4.90 26.27 2.14
N ARG A 220 4.46 26.64 3.35
CA ARG A 220 5.30 26.77 4.56
C ARG A 220 5.36 25.50 5.41
N ALA A 221 4.61 24.45 5.05
CA ALA A 221 4.74 23.18 5.74
C ALA A 221 6.11 22.58 5.39
N ALA A 222 6.88 22.15 6.39
CA ALA A 222 8.21 21.60 6.19
C ALA A 222 8.15 20.32 5.33
N THR A 223 8.41 20.45 4.03
CA THR A 223 8.52 19.36 3.04
C THR A 223 9.91 19.22 2.50
#